data_AF-A0A399CWS7-F1
#
_entry.id   AF-A0A399CWS7-F1
#
_cell.length_a   1.000
_cell.length_b   1.000
_cell.length_c   1.000
_cell.angle_alpha   90.00
_cell.angle_beta   90.00
_cell.angle_gamma   90.00
#
_symmetry.space_group_name_H-M   'P 1'
#
loop_
_entity.id
_entity.type
_entity.pdbx_description
1 polymer ?
#
loop_
_entity_poly.entity_id
_entity_poly.type
_entity_poly.pdbx_seq_one_letter_code
_entity_poly.pdbx_strand_id
1 'polypeptide(L)'
;MLFVTSVSYCLAEDLGVIPTPRKVEFTREYFQLVKLPLIRTGHGGGDMHLLDKIFKNPNIFDLYKHLAGTRDGAMSILVGTAAWKSIEEQRLVKISELKDIPVNPNRG
;
A
#
# COMPACT_ATOMS: atom_id res chain seq x y z
N MET A 1 39.14 6.71 28.80
CA MET A 1 37.76 6.48 29.25
C MET A 1 36.99 5.90 28.07
N LEU A 2 36.66 4.61 28.17
CA LEU A 2 35.91 3.82 27.19
C LEU A 2 34.45 4.28 27.13
N PHE A 3 33.80 4.22 25.97
CA PHE A 3 32.65 3.32 25.75
C PHE A 3 32.41 3.16 24.24
N VAL A 4 32.67 1.94 23.77
CA VAL A 4 32.32 1.41 22.46
C VAL A 4 30.95 0.75 22.63
N THR A 5 29.99 1.01 21.75
CA THR A 5 28.87 0.09 21.52
C THR A 5 28.73 -0.16 20.02
N SER A 6 29.54 -1.12 19.57
CA SER A 6 29.29 -1.88 18.35
C SER A 6 28.03 -2.73 18.55
N VAL A 7 26.96 -2.41 17.84
CA VAL A 7 25.93 -3.42 17.54
C VAL A 7 26.29 -4.00 16.19
N SER A 8 27.07 -5.08 16.24
CA SER A 8 27.36 -5.96 15.12
C SER A 8 26.05 -6.52 14.57
N TYR A 9 25.70 -6.18 13.34
CA TYR A 9 24.73 -6.98 12.60
C TYR A 9 25.41 -8.28 12.21
N CYS A 10 24.88 -9.35 12.81
CA CYS A 10 25.26 -10.73 12.57
C CYS A 10 25.00 -11.09 11.11
N LEU A 11 25.97 -11.79 10.53
CA LEU A 11 25.93 -12.36 9.19
C LEU A 11 24.70 -13.26 9.02
N ALA A 12 23.88 -12.93 8.04
CA ALA A 12 22.99 -13.88 7.37
C ALA A 12 23.41 -13.90 5.90
N GLU A 13 24.55 -14.55 5.65
CA GLU A 13 24.78 -15.20 4.38
C GLU A 13 23.67 -16.27 4.22
N ASP A 14 23.09 -16.42 3.03
CA ASP A 14 22.09 -17.44 2.63
C ASP A 14 20.62 -17.04 2.37
N LEU A 15 20.30 -15.82 1.92
CA LEU A 15 19.08 -15.63 1.11
C LEU A 15 19.33 -14.65 -0.04
N GLY A 16 19.36 -15.20 -1.25
CA GLY A 16 19.57 -14.49 -2.50
C GLY A 16 18.71 -13.23 -2.64
N VAL A 17 19.42 -12.13 -2.93
CA VAL A 17 18.92 -10.84 -3.43
C VAL A 17 18.10 -10.03 -2.42
N ILE A 18 18.81 -9.35 -1.51
CA ILE A 18 18.34 -8.05 -1.01
C ILE A 18 18.39 -7.11 -2.22
N PRO A 19 17.25 -6.63 -2.78
CA PRO A 19 17.34 -5.61 -3.80
C PRO A 19 18.03 -4.40 -3.17
N THR A 20 19.20 -4.04 -3.71
CA THR A 20 19.84 -2.77 -3.42
C THR A 20 18.79 -1.67 -3.58
N PRO A 21 18.85 -0.56 -2.81
CA PRO A 21 17.98 0.57 -3.07
C PRO A 21 18.24 1.00 -4.51
N ARG A 22 17.30 0.66 -5.39
CA ARG A 22 17.36 1.04 -6.80
C ARG A 22 17.50 2.56 -6.75
N LYS A 23 18.62 3.09 -7.23
CA LYS A 23 18.77 4.53 -7.47
C LYS A 23 17.68 4.86 -8.49
N VAL A 24 16.51 5.26 -7.99
CA VAL A 24 15.47 5.83 -8.83
C VAL A 24 15.97 7.26 -9.05
N GLU A 25 16.70 7.45 -10.15
CA GLU A 25 16.93 8.80 -10.64
C GLU A 25 15.55 9.39 -10.91
N PHE A 26 15.14 10.31 -10.03
CA PHE A 26 13.86 10.98 -10.11
C PHE A 26 13.93 11.95 -11.29
N THR A 27 13.70 11.45 -12.50
CA THR A 27 13.42 12.29 -13.67
C THR A 27 12.22 13.14 -13.30
N ARG A 28 12.38 14.47 -13.26
CA ARG A 28 11.28 15.43 -13.02
C ARG A 28 10.33 15.37 -14.20
N GLU A 29 9.54 14.31 -14.28
CA GLU A 29 8.38 14.27 -15.15
C GLU A 29 7.31 15.20 -14.59
N TYR A 30 6.72 15.99 -15.47
CA TYR A 30 5.80 17.08 -15.18
C TYR A 30 4.59 16.59 -14.38
N PHE A 31 4.55 16.86 -13.07
CA PHE A 31 3.35 16.67 -12.27
C PHE A 31 2.49 17.94 -12.35
N GLN A 32 1.19 17.77 -12.63
CA GLN A 32 0.24 18.87 -12.59
C GLN A 32 -0.33 18.98 -11.17
N LEU A 33 -0.09 20.11 -10.52
CA LEU A 33 -0.72 20.43 -9.24
C LEU A 33 -2.15 20.92 -9.50
N VAL A 34 -3.14 20.10 -9.14
CA VAL A 34 -4.55 20.51 -9.14
C VAL A 34 -4.93 20.88 -7.71
N LYS A 35 -5.27 22.15 -7.47
CA LYS A 35 -5.75 22.60 -6.16
C LYS A 35 -7.21 22.22 -5.98
N LEU A 36 -7.48 21.25 -5.10
CA LEU A 36 -8.84 20.87 -4.73
C LEU A 36 -9.40 21.81 -3.64
N PRO A 37 -10.68 22.18 -3.70
CA PRO A 37 -11.32 22.92 -2.62
C PRO A 37 -11.37 22.08 -1.34
N LEU A 38 -11.13 22.72 -0.19
CA LEU A 38 -11.24 22.06 1.11
C LEU A 38 -12.72 21.90 1.46
N ILE A 39 -13.20 20.66 1.47
CA ILE A 39 -14.57 20.33 1.86
C ILE A 39 -14.55 19.91 3.33
N ARG A 40 -15.14 20.73 4.20
CA ARG A 40 -15.17 20.50 5.66
C ARG A 40 -16.37 19.64 6.09
N THR A 41 -16.56 18.48 5.47
CA THR A 41 -17.61 17.52 5.84
C THR A 41 -17.06 16.11 5.94
N GLY A 42 -17.62 15.28 6.83
CA GLY A 42 -17.11 13.92 7.11
C GLY A 42 -15.64 13.91 7.57
N HIS A 43 -14.89 12.87 7.17
CA HIS A 43 -13.47 12.69 7.44
C HIS A 43 -12.57 13.47 6.45
N GLY A 44 -12.72 14.80 6.41
CA GLY A 44 -11.91 15.67 5.55
C GLY A 44 -12.40 15.78 4.09
N GLY A 45 -13.68 15.51 3.84
CA GLY A 45 -14.35 15.66 2.55
C GLY A 45 -14.49 14.37 1.73
N GLY A 46 -13.73 13.31 2.06
CA GLY A 46 -13.71 12.06 1.31
C GLY A 46 -15.04 11.29 1.37
N ASP A 47 -15.69 11.25 2.54
CA ASP A 47 -16.93 10.50 2.75
C ASP A 47 -18.05 10.94 1.82
N MET A 48 -18.18 12.24 1.58
CA MET A 48 -19.22 12.77 0.71
C MET A 48 -19.05 12.24 -0.72
N HIS A 49 -17.83 12.22 -1.23
CA HIS A 49 -17.54 11.67 -2.56
C HIS A 49 -17.72 10.15 -2.62
N LEU A 50 -17.30 9.44 -1.58
CA LEU A 50 -17.49 8.00 -1.47
C LEU A 50 -18.98 7.63 -1.47
N LEU A 51 -19.77 8.29 -0.61
CA LEU A 51 -21.21 8.05 -0.49
C LEU A 51 -21.98 8.47 -1.74
N ASP A 52 -21.64 9.62 -2.35
CA ASP A 52 -22.26 10.04 -3.60
C ASP A 52 -22.03 9.02 -4.71
N LYS A 53 -20.79 8.52 -4.81
CA LYS A 53 -20.46 7.46 -5.76
C LYS A 53 -21.22 6.17 -5.49
N ILE A 54 -21.28 5.70 -4.24
CA ILE A 54 -21.91 4.41 -3.94
C ILE A 54 -23.43 4.48 -4.09
N PHE A 55 -24.07 5.56 -3.63
CA PHE A 55 -25.52 5.59 -3.44
C PHE A 55 -26.27 6.52 -4.39
N LYS A 56 -25.65 7.59 -4.90
CA LYS A 56 -26.34 8.59 -5.73
C LYS A 56 -26.02 8.41 -7.21
N ASN A 57 -24.73 8.33 -7.55
CA ASN A 57 -24.24 8.32 -8.92
C ASN A 57 -23.22 7.17 -9.16
N PRO A 58 -23.65 5.89 -9.12
CA PRO A 58 -22.76 4.73 -9.25
C PRO A 58 -21.98 4.69 -10.56
N ASN A 59 -22.49 5.32 -11.62
CA ASN A 59 -21.88 5.30 -12.95
C ASN A 59 -20.97 6.52 -13.25
N ILE A 60 -20.77 7.45 -12.30
CA ILE A 60 -19.91 8.62 -12.55
C ILE A 60 -18.47 8.20 -12.86
N PHE A 61 -17.84 8.76 -13.89
CA PHE A 61 -16.49 8.32 -14.26
C PHE A 61 -15.46 8.74 -13.19
N ASP A 62 -14.64 7.80 -12.72
CA ASP A 62 -13.58 8.04 -11.73
C ASP A 62 -12.24 8.23 -12.45
N LEU A 63 -12.01 9.46 -12.94
CA LEU A 63 -10.84 9.82 -13.75
C LEU A 63 -9.51 9.50 -13.06
N TYR A 64 -9.45 9.68 -11.74
CA TYR A 64 -8.22 9.52 -10.96
C TYR A 64 -8.15 8.19 -10.19
N LYS A 65 -9.13 7.29 -10.40
CA LYS A 65 -9.20 5.98 -9.74
C LYS A 65 -9.09 6.08 -8.20
N HIS A 66 -9.79 7.06 -7.62
CA HIS A 66 -9.84 7.24 -6.17
C HIS A 66 -10.58 6.10 -5.45
N LEU A 67 -11.48 5.43 -6.15
CA LEU A 67 -12.28 4.36 -5.58
C LEU A 67 -11.53 3.03 -5.60
N ALA A 68 -11.67 2.29 -4.51
CA ALA A 68 -11.21 0.92 -4.42
C ALA A 68 -12.16 -0.02 -5.17
N GLY A 69 -11.60 -0.87 -6.04
CA GLY A 69 -12.34 -1.97 -6.65
C GLY A 69 -12.44 -3.19 -5.73
N THR A 70 -13.17 -4.22 -6.18
CA THR A 70 -13.31 -5.50 -5.44
C THR A 70 -11.95 -6.12 -5.10
N ARG A 71 -11.01 -6.07 -6.05
CA ARG A 71 -9.66 -6.60 -5.86
C ARG A 71 -8.88 -5.84 -4.79
N ASP A 72 -8.98 -4.50 -4.76
CA ASP A 72 -8.32 -3.67 -3.76
C ASP A 72 -8.87 -3.96 -2.35
N GLY A 73 -10.19 -4.14 -2.25
CA GLY A 73 -10.86 -4.56 -1.02
C GLY A 73 -10.45 -5.96 -0.55
N ALA A 74 -10.34 -6.93 -1.45
CA ALA A 74 -9.85 -8.26 -1.11
C ALA A 74 -8.40 -8.24 -0.61
N MET A 75 -7.53 -7.44 -1.25
CA MET A 75 -6.14 -7.30 -0.81
C MET A 75 -6.03 -6.60 0.55
N SER A 76 -6.88 -5.64 0.88
CA SER A 76 -6.85 -4.98 2.20
C SER A 76 -7.21 -5.94 3.34
N ILE A 77 -8.18 -6.84 3.12
CA ILE A 77 -8.52 -7.90 4.07
C ILE A 77 -7.33 -8.85 4.27
N LEU A 78 -6.69 -9.27 3.17
CA LEU A 78 -5.55 -10.19 3.23
C LEU A 78 -4.35 -9.64 4.03
N VAL A 79 -4.15 -8.31 4.04
CA VAL A 79 -3.12 -7.69 4.89
C VAL A 79 -3.41 -7.97 6.38
N GLY A 80 -4.66 -7.83 6.80
CA GLY A 80 -5.07 -8.16 8.17
C GLY A 80 -4.88 -9.64 8.50
N THR A 81 -5.28 -10.54 7.60
CA THR A 81 -5.10 -11.99 7.77
C THR A 81 -3.62 -12.38 7.84
N ALA A 82 -2.78 -11.80 7.01
CA ALA A 82 -1.33 -12.03 7.03
C ALA A 82 -0.70 -11.53 8.34
N ALA A 83 -1.10 -10.36 8.83
CA ALA A 83 -0.62 -9.82 10.10
C ALA A 83 -1.02 -10.74 11.27
N TRP A 84 -2.27 -11.20 11.30
CA TRP A 84 -2.72 -12.16 12.31
C TRP A 84 -1.89 -13.44 12.28
N LYS A 85 -1.77 -14.07 11.11
CA LYS A 85 -1.00 -15.30 10.94
C LYS A 85 0.48 -15.12 11.28
N SER A 86 1.03 -13.94 10.99
CA SER A 86 2.41 -13.58 11.33
C SER A 86 2.65 -13.51 12.83
N ILE A 87 1.69 -13.00 13.60
CA ILE A 87 1.75 -12.98 15.07
C ILE A 87 1.73 -14.40 15.63
N GLU A 88 0.81 -15.24 15.14
CA GLU A 88 0.69 -16.64 15.60
C GLU A 88 1.95 -17.47 15.26
N GLU A 89 2.49 -17.32 14.06
CA GLU A 89 3.62 -18.12 13.57
C GLU A 89 4.99 -17.51 13.89
N GLN A 90 5.04 -16.31 14.49
CA GLN A 90 6.26 -15.57 14.80
C GLN A 90 7.22 -15.42 13.60
N ARG A 91 6.67 -15.30 12.39
CA ARG A 91 7.43 -15.16 11.15
C ARG A 91 6.77 -14.19 10.19
N LEU A 92 7.54 -13.71 9.21
CA LEU A 92 6.99 -12.99 8.09
C LEU A 92 6.11 -13.91 7.23
N VAL A 93 4.89 -13.46 6.94
CA VAL A 93 3.93 -14.13 6.06
C VAL A 93 3.74 -13.28 4.82
N LYS A 94 4.05 -13.81 3.64
CA LYS A 94 3.83 -13.11 2.37
C LYS A 94 2.37 -13.22 1.95
N ILE A 95 1.82 -12.14 1.38
CA ILE A 95 0.45 -12.15 0.82
C ILE A 95 0.29 -13.21 -0.28
N SER A 96 1.36 -13.54 -1.01
CA SER A 96 1.37 -14.61 -2.01
C SER A 96 1.13 -16.01 -1.43
N GLU A 97 1.32 -16.23 -0.13
CA GLU A 97 1.01 -17.51 0.53
C GLU A 97 -0.50 -17.68 0.79
N LEU A 98 -1.27 -16.58 0.71
CA LEU A 98 -2.69 -16.55 1.09
C LEU A 98 -3.64 -16.50 -0.11
N LYS A 99 -3.11 -16.45 -1.33
CA LYS A 99 -3.91 -16.34 -2.56
C LYS A 99 -3.15 -16.82 -3.80
N ASP A 100 -3.89 -17.40 -4.73
CA ASP A 100 -3.33 -17.90 -5.99
C ASP A 100 -3.34 -16.86 -7.13
N ILE A 101 -4.03 -15.73 -6.93
CA ILE A 101 -4.15 -14.69 -7.96
C ILE A 101 -2.80 -13.96 -8.12
N PRO A 102 -2.27 -13.75 -9.34
CA PRO A 102 -1.00 -13.03 -9.53
C PRO A 102 -1.11 -11.58 -9.08
N VAL A 103 -0.05 -10.99 -8.51
CA VAL A 103 -0.01 -9.54 -8.22
C VAL A 103 0.14 -8.79 -9.55
N ASN A 104 -0.71 -7.79 -9.79
CA ASN A 104 -0.70 -6.98 -11.01
C ASN A 104 -0.52 -5.50 -10.57
N PRO A 105 0.42 -4.74 -11.17
CA PRO A 105 0.54 -3.30 -10.95
C PRO A 105 -0.72 -2.52 -11.32
N ASN A 106 -1.47 -3.03 -12.29
CA ASN A 106 -2.74 -2.46 -12.68
C ASN A 106 -3.81 -2.88 -11.67
N ARG A 107 -4.47 -1.87 -11.07
CA ARG A 107 -5.75 -2.03 -10.37
C ARG A 107 -6.71 -2.63 -11.40
N GLY A 108 -7.19 -3.85 -11.10
CA GLY A 108 -7.80 -4.80 -12.04
C GLY A 108 -8.90 -4.22 -12.92
#